data_AF-V5HI74-F1
#
_entry.id   AF-V5HI74-F1
#
_cell.length_a   1.000
_cell.length_b   1.000
_cell.length_c   1.000
_cell.angle_alpha   90.00
_cell.angle_beta   90.00
_cell.angle_gamma   90.00
#
_symmetry.space_group_name_H-M   'P 1'
#
loop_
_entity.id
_entity.type
_entity.pdbx_description
1 polymer ?
#
loop_
_entity_poly.entity_id
_entity_poly.type
_entity_poly.pdbx_seq_one_letter_code
_entity_poly.pdbx_strand_id
1 'polypeptide(L)'
;ISNLRVTSQLIQKYFPNATVLPAIGNHESVPINSFPVPNKGNYTVQWLYDEFANHWMDFLPESTKPTIKRGAFYSIQAGKGLRAISLNTNLCYIYNWWLLYNSTDPKGQLHWLVDELQRAEDAGDKVFLVGHVAPVHLECITAWANSFRRIANRYESTIVAHFYGHTHFDHFHLFYDEKDESRPTGVAYVGPSVTTFIETNPSYRVYAVDGAGDKASWEVVDHETYWMDLAATNRDDKPRWALQYAAKKHYGLKSLSPRHWHELAERF
;
A
#
# COMPACT_ATOMS: atom_id res chain seq x y z
N ILE A 1 -19.45 4.04 7.90
CA ILE A 1 -18.96 5.28 8.58
C ILE A 1 -18.50 5.01 10.02
N SER A 2 -19.29 4.35 10.89
CA SER A 2 -18.87 4.08 12.29
C SER A 2 -17.49 3.41 12.41
N ASN A 3 -17.22 2.38 11.59
CA ASN A 3 -15.95 1.64 11.64
C ASN A 3 -14.72 2.54 11.37
N LEU A 4 -14.79 3.40 10.35
CA LEU A 4 -13.72 4.35 10.04
C LEU A 4 -13.37 5.22 11.26
N ARG A 5 -14.40 5.80 11.89
CA ARG A 5 -14.22 6.72 13.03
C ARG A 5 -13.63 5.98 14.24
N VAL A 6 -14.17 4.81 14.58
CA VAL A 6 -13.70 4.02 15.73
C VAL A 6 -12.25 3.57 15.52
N THR A 7 -11.92 3.04 14.34
CA THR A 7 -10.55 2.59 14.03
C THR A 7 -9.56 3.75 14.05
N SER A 8 -9.89 4.90 13.45
CA SER A 8 -9.04 6.09 13.50
C SER A 8 -8.78 6.56 14.93
N GLN A 9 -9.83 6.63 15.76
CA GLN A 9 -9.70 7.02 17.18
C GLN A 9 -8.82 6.06 17.98
N LEU A 10 -8.93 4.74 17.74
CA LEU A 10 -8.08 3.75 18.39
C LEU A 10 -6.61 3.91 17.95
N ILE A 11 -6.35 4.14 16.67
CA ILE A 11 -4.99 4.39 16.17
C ILE A 11 -4.39 5.63 16.83
N GLN A 12 -5.12 6.75 16.88
CA GLN A 12 -4.64 7.97 17.54
C GLN A 12 -4.37 7.75 19.04
N LYS A 13 -5.25 6.99 19.71
CA LYS A 13 -5.11 6.70 21.14
C LYS A 13 -3.82 5.94 21.44
N TYR A 14 -3.47 4.95 20.63
CA TYR A 14 -2.30 4.10 20.89
C TYR A 14 -1.02 4.56 20.18
N PHE A 15 -1.13 5.40 19.16
CA PHE A 15 -0.01 5.94 18.39
C PHE A 15 -0.10 7.47 18.22
N PRO A 16 -0.19 8.26 19.30
CA PRO A 16 -0.50 9.69 19.23
C PRO A 16 0.56 10.53 18.52
N ASN A 17 1.80 10.05 18.46
CA ASN A 17 2.94 10.78 17.87
C ASN A 17 3.43 10.15 16.55
N ALA A 18 2.78 9.08 16.08
CA ALA A 18 3.19 8.42 14.85
C ALA A 18 2.55 9.10 13.64
N THR A 19 3.31 9.25 12.56
CA THR A 19 2.73 9.57 11.25
C THR A 19 1.95 8.36 10.75
N VAL A 20 0.64 8.50 10.60
CA VAL A 20 -0.24 7.44 10.10
C VAL A 20 -0.58 7.70 8.64
N LEU A 21 -0.35 6.70 7.79
CA LEU A 21 -0.55 6.78 6.34
C LEU A 21 -1.68 5.83 5.91
N PRO A 22 -2.96 6.24 6.00
CA PRO A 22 -4.05 5.38 5.57
C PRO A 22 -4.09 5.23 4.05
N ALA A 23 -4.46 4.04 3.58
CA ALA A 23 -4.86 3.78 2.20
C ALA A 23 -6.28 3.23 2.19
N ILE A 24 -7.06 3.61 1.20
CA ILE A 24 -8.44 3.15 1.04
C ILE A 24 -8.47 1.71 0.52
N GLY A 25 -9.25 0.84 1.16
CA GLY A 25 -9.51 -0.52 0.69
C GLY A 25 -10.82 -0.66 -0.11
N ASN A 26 -11.16 -1.89 -0.47
CA ASN A 26 -12.32 -2.18 -1.31
C ASN A 26 -13.63 -2.40 -0.53
N HIS A 27 -13.54 -2.55 0.80
CA HIS A 27 -14.69 -2.74 1.70
C HIS A 27 -15.19 -1.44 2.35
N GLU A 28 -14.52 -0.32 2.12
CA GLU A 28 -14.87 0.97 2.72
C GLU A 28 -16.17 1.55 2.15
N SER A 29 -16.50 1.25 0.89
CA SER A 29 -17.72 1.70 0.25
C SER A 29 -18.86 0.69 0.38
N VAL A 30 -20.08 1.18 0.15
CA VAL A 30 -21.29 0.37 0.05
C VAL A 30 -22.01 0.68 -1.26
N PRO A 31 -22.33 -0.33 -2.08
CA PRO A 31 -21.93 -1.74 -1.98
C PRO A 31 -20.39 -1.95 -2.04
N ILE A 32 -19.92 -3.10 -1.58
CA ILE A 32 -18.50 -3.49 -1.67
C ILE A 32 -17.96 -3.28 -3.11
N ASN A 33 -16.71 -2.84 -3.23
CA ASN A 33 -16.03 -2.56 -4.51
C ASN A 33 -16.65 -1.42 -5.33
N SER A 34 -17.69 -0.75 -4.84
CA SER A 34 -18.39 0.29 -5.59
C SER A 34 -17.66 1.62 -5.45
N PHE A 35 -16.78 1.93 -6.40
CA PHE A 35 -16.07 3.21 -6.48
C PHE A 35 -16.33 3.89 -7.83
N PRO A 36 -17.43 4.66 -7.94
CA PRO A 36 -17.83 5.32 -9.17
C PRO A 36 -16.73 6.23 -9.74
N VAL A 37 -16.41 5.97 -11.01
CA VAL A 37 -15.58 6.84 -11.85
C VAL A 37 -16.56 7.64 -12.71
N PRO A 38 -16.71 8.95 -12.47
CA PRO A 38 -17.84 9.69 -13.01
C PRO A 38 -17.79 9.72 -14.54
N ASN A 39 -18.93 9.42 -15.17
CA ASN A 39 -19.35 10.16 -16.36
C ASN A 39 -20.86 10.08 -16.68
N LYS A 40 -21.67 9.28 -15.97
CA LYS A 40 -23.12 9.21 -16.17
C LYS A 40 -23.86 8.87 -14.87
N GLY A 41 -24.77 9.75 -14.42
CA GLY A 41 -25.66 9.57 -13.26
C GLY A 41 -25.24 10.30 -11.98
N ASN A 42 -26.19 10.45 -11.04
CA ASN A 42 -25.96 11.05 -9.70
C ASN A 42 -25.27 10.09 -8.71
N TYR A 43 -24.65 9.01 -9.20
CA TYR A 43 -23.97 8.03 -8.35
C TYR A 43 -22.57 8.52 -8.00
N THR A 44 -22.30 8.63 -6.70
CA THR A 44 -21.03 9.16 -6.19
C THR A 44 -20.62 8.48 -4.90
N VAL A 45 -19.31 8.37 -4.70
CA VAL A 45 -18.68 7.95 -3.44
C VAL A 45 -18.14 9.15 -2.66
N GLN A 46 -18.55 10.38 -3.04
CA GLN A 46 -18.09 11.61 -2.40
C GLN A 46 -18.38 11.63 -0.90
N TRP A 47 -19.51 11.05 -0.47
CA TRP A 47 -19.84 10.92 0.95
C TRP A 47 -18.74 10.23 1.77
N LEU A 48 -18.04 9.25 1.17
CA LEU A 48 -16.96 8.52 1.81
C LEU A 48 -15.65 9.32 1.75
N TYR A 49 -15.36 9.94 0.60
CA TYR A 49 -14.16 10.78 0.45
C TYR A 49 -14.21 12.02 1.34
N ASP A 50 -15.40 12.57 1.59
CA ASP A 50 -15.61 13.66 2.53
C ASP A 50 -15.37 13.22 3.97
N GLU A 51 -15.76 12.00 4.36
CA GLU A 51 -15.41 11.44 5.67
C GLU A 51 -13.88 11.25 5.81
N PHE A 52 -13.19 10.73 4.79
CA PHE A 52 -11.72 10.67 4.82
C PHE A 52 -11.08 12.05 4.92
N ALA A 53 -11.57 13.03 4.14
CA ALA A 53 -11.10 14.41 4.17
C ALA A 53 -11.36 15.12 5.51
N ASN A 54 -12.21 14.56 6.37
CA ASN A 54 -12.42 15.05 7.73
C ASN A 54 -11.53 14.30 8.74
N HIS A 55 -11.58 12.97 8.77
CA HIS A 55 -10.90 12.16 9.81
C HIS A 55 -9.42 11.88 9.51
N TRP A 56 -8.99 11.91 8.25
CA TRP A 56 -7.56 11.74 7.93
C TRP A 56 -6.75 13.01 8.20
N MET A 57 -7.38 14.17 8.39
CA MET A 57 -6.66 15.41 8.75
C MET A 57 -6.07 15.36 10.16
N ASP A 58 -6.53 14.43 10.99
CA ASP A 58 -5.90 14.13 12.27
C ASP A 58 -4.50 13.49 12.09
N PHE A 59 -4.21 12.93 10.90
CA PHE A 59 -2.97 12.24 10.58
C PHE A 59 -2.15 12.90 9.47
N LEU A 60 -2.83 13.62 8.57
CA LEU A 60 -2.27 14.12 7.32
C LEU A 60 -2.35 15.65 7.26
N PRO A 61 -1.41 16.32 6.57
CA PRO A 61 -1.48 17.75 6.34
C PRO A 61 -2.73 18.14 5.54
N GLU A 62 -3.30 19.31 5.85
CA GLU A 62 -4.49 19.86 5.16
C GLU A 62 -4.30 20.02 3.64
N SER A 63 -3.04 20.13 3.17
CA SER A 63 -2.70 20.18 1.74
C SER A 63 -3.07 18.91 0.96
N THR A 64 -3.25 17.76 1.63
CA THR A 64 -3.67 16.50 1.02
C THR A 64 -5.18 16.45 0.74
N LYS A 65 -5.95 17.31 1.40
CA LYS A 65 -7.42 17.30 1.37
C LYS A 65 -8.00 17.38 -0.06
N PRO A 66 -7.51 18.23 -0.98
CA PRO A 66 -8.06 18.30 -2.33
C PRO A 66 -7.96 16.98 -3.10
N THR A 67 -6.83 16.27 -3.02
CA THR A 67 -6.66 14.99 -3.73
C THR A 67 -7.43 13.86 -3.05
N ILE A 68 -7.53 13.88 -1.71
CA ILE A 68 -8.39 12.98 -0.94
C ILE A 68 -9.85 13.14 -1.37
N LYS A 69 -10.37 14.38 -1.47
CA LYS A 69 -11.74 14.63 -1.94
C LYS A 69 -11.94 14.25 -3.40
N ARG A 70 -10.90 14.35 -4.25
CA ARG A 70 -10.97 13.98 -5.67
C ARG A 70 -11.07 12.46 -5.88
N GLY A 71 -10.30 11.68 -5.14
CA GLY A 71 -10.16 10.24 -5.38
C GLY A 71 -9.56 9.40 -4.25
N ALA A 72 -9.48 9.91 -3.03
CA ALA A 72 -8.89 9.24 -1.86
C ALA A 72 -7.43 8.78 -2.04
N PHE A 73 -6.66 9.53 -2.82
CA PHE A 73 -5.22 9.36 -2.97
C PHE A 73 -4.49 10.66 -2.63
N TYR A 74 -3.26 10.57 -2.16
CA TYR A 74 -2.49 11.74 -1.68
C TYR A 74 -0.99 11.45 -1.60
N SER A 75 -0.20 12.51 -1.43
CA SER A 75 1.25 12.48 -1.27
C SER A 75 1.63 13.36 -0.09
N ILE A 76 2.56 12.91 0.76
CA ILE A 76 3.13 13.73 1.84
C ILE A 76 4.64 13.59 1.90
N GLN A 77 5.30 14.59 2.47
CA GLN A 77 6.67 14.44 2.96
C GLN A 77 6.63 13.64 4.27
N ALA A 78 6.99 12.36 4.22
CA ALA A 78 6.97 11.47 5.38
C ALA A 78 8.23 11.59 6.25
N GLY A 79 9.31 12.12 5.68
CA GLY A 79 10.57 12.40 6.36
C GLY A 79 11.51 13.20 5.47
N LYS A 80 12.67 13.62 5.98
CA LYS A 80 13.69 14.29 5.15
C LYS A 80 14.18 13.33 4.06
N GLY A 81 14.02 13.70 2.79
CA GLY A 81 14.41 12.83 1.68
C GLY A 81 13.42 11.69 1.39
N LEU A 82 12.23 11.68 2.01
CA LEU A 82 11.22 10.63 1.82
C LEU A 82 9.82 11.21 1.60
N ARG A 83 9.20 10.79 0.50
CA ARG A 83 7.77 10.97 0.24
C ARG A 83 7.02 9.67 0.38
N ALA A 84 5.82 9.75 0.95
CA ALA A 84 4.87 8.64 0.93
C ALA A 84 3.69 9.01 0.03
N ILE A 85 3.36 8.12 -0.90
CA ILE A 85 2.26 8.29 -1.85
C ILE A 85 1.25 7.16 -1.62
N SER A 86 0.06 7.54 -1.17
CA SER A 86 -1.07 6.63 -0.97
C SER A 86 -1.98 6.63 -2.20
N LEU A 87 -2.15 5.47 -2.81
CA LEU A 87 -2.95 5.25 -4.02
C LEU A 87 -4.32 4.68 -3.65
N ASN A 88 -5.35 5.11 -4.38
CA ASN A 88 -6.64 4.42 -4.39
C ASN A 88 -6.60 3.33 -5.47
N THR A 89 -6.22 2.12 -5.07
CA THR A 89 -6.12 0.99 -6.01
C THR A 89 -7.48 0.38 -6.36
N ASN A 90 -8.59 0.82 -5.77
CA ASN A 90 -9.93 0.50 -6.28
C ASN A 90 -10.19 1.05 -7.68
N LEU A 91 -9.42 2.06 -8.10
CA LEU A 91 -9.49 2.65 -9.44
C LEU A 91 -8.88 1.76 -10.52
N CYS A 92 -8.19 0.68 -10.15
CA CYS A 92 -7.76 -0.36 -11.08
C CYS A 92 -8.52 -1.69 -10.87
N TYR A 93 -9.10 -1.90 -9.68
CA TYR A 93 -9.51 -3.23 -9.21
C TYR A 93 -10.58 -3.86 -10.08
N ILE A 94 -10.41 -5.12 -10.48
CA ILE A 94 -11.30 -5.80 -11.43
C ILE A 94 -12.75 -5.94 -10.94
N TYR A 95 -12.99 -5.96 -9.62
CA TYR A 95 -14.34 -5.98 -9.06
C TYR A 95 -14.97 -4.61 -8.87
N ASN A 96 -14.25 -3.53 -9.19
CA ASN A 96 -14.88 -2.23 -9.35
C ASN A 96 -15.60 -2.15 -10.71
N TRP A 97 -16.83 -2.66 -10.73
CA TRP A 97 -17.71 -2.70 -11.90
C TRP A 97 -17.93 -1.35 -12.60
N TRP A 98 -17.72 -0.21 -11.92
CA TRP A 98 -17.79 1.12 -12.56
C TRP A 98 -16.73 1.33 -13.64
N LEU A 99 -15.63 0.58 -13.60
CA LEU A 99 -14.58 0.62 -14.62
C LEU A 99 -15.04 0.09 -15.98
N LEU A 100 -16.18 -0.60 -16.05
CA LEU A 100 -16.81 -1.00 -17.32
C LEU A 100 -17.29 0.21 -18.13
N TYR A 101 -17.61 1.34 -17.48
CA TYR A 101 -17.98 2.57 -18.19
C TYR A 101 -16.78 3.27 -18.81
N ASN A 102 -15.72 3.44 -18.01
CA ASN A 102 -14.45 4.00 -18.46
C ASN A 102 -13.34 3.62 -17.48
N SER A 103 -12.38 2.84 -17.96
CA SER A 103 -11.18 2.43 -17.22
C SER A 103 -9.92 3.22 -17.61
N THR A 104 -10.06 4.27 -18.43
CA THR A 104 -8.95 5.13 -18.86
C THR A 104 -8.57 6.08 -17.73
N ASP A 105 -7.42 5.84 -17.11
CA ASP A 105 -6.86 6.55 -15.95
C ASP A 105 -7.93 7.21 -15.04
N PRO A 106 -8.75 6.41 -14.33
CA PRO A 106 -9.81 6.93 -13.50
C PRO A 106 -9.32 8.02 -12.53
N LYS A 107 -10.01 9.15 -12.52
CA LYS A 107 -9.67 10.33 -11.71
C LYS A 107 -8.28 10.94 -12.00
N GLY A 108 -7.63 10.54 -13.10
CA GLY A 108 -6.29 11.01 -13.46
C GLY A 108 -5.21 10.58 -12.47
N GLN A 109 -5.40 9.44 -11.79
CA GLN A 109 -4.51 9.01 -10.71
C GLN A 109 -3.11 8.64 -11.21
N LEU A 110 -2.98 7.95 -12.34
CA LEU A 110 -1.68 7.60 -12.90
C LEU A 110 -0.94 8.82 -13.44
N HIS A 111 -1.65 9.74 -14.10
CA HIS A 111 -1.06 11.02 -14.50
C HIS A 111 -0.53 11.80 -13.29
N TRP A 112 -1.36 11.94 -12.25
CA TRP A 112 -0.95 12.58 -11.00
C TRP A 112 0.23 11.85 -10.31
N LEU A 113 0.27 10.52 -10.37
CA LEU A 113 1.38 9.73 -9.83
C LEU A 113 2.69 10.05 -10.55
N VAL A 114 2.68 10.13 -11.88
CA VAL A 114 3.87 10.52 -12.67
C VAL A 114 4.38 11.89 -12.24
N ASP A 115 3.47 12.86 -12.07
CA ASP A 115 3.83 14.20 -11.62
C ASP A 115 4.47 14.20 -10.22
N GLU A 116 3.95 13.41 -9.27
CA GLU A 116 4.53 13.28 -7.93
C GLU A 116 5.90 12.58 -7.96
N LEU A 117 6.05 11.51 -8.73
CA LEU A 117 7.30 10.77 -8.86
C LEU A 117 8.38 11.61 -9.53
N GLN A 118 8.04 12.40 -10.55
CA GLN A 118 8.98 13.32 -11.18
C GLN A 118 9.43 14.39 -10.19
N ARG A 119 8.50 14.98 -9.42
CA ARG A 119 8.85 15.94 -8.35
C ARG A 119 9.78 15.32 -7.30
N ALA A 120 9.57 14.05 -6.96
CA ALA A 120 10.44 13.34 -6.01
C ALA A 120 11.84 13.12 -6.60
N GLU A 121 11.92 12.67 -7.84
CA GLU A 121 13.18 12.47 -8.57
C GLU A 121 13.99 13.78 -8.68
N ASP A 122 13.34 14.88 -9.08
CA ASP A 122 13.95 16.20 -9.19
C ASP A 122 14.47 16.73 -7.84
N ALA A 123 13.76 16.40 -6.74
CA ALA A 123 14.15 16.76 -5.38
C ALA A 123 15.19 15.80 -4.76
N GLY A 124 15.47 14.67 -5.41
CA GLY A 124 16.28 13.59 -4.84
C GLY A 124 15.61 12.84 -3.69
N ASP A 125 14.30 12.97 -3.52
CA ASP A 125 13.52 12.23 -2.52
C ASP A 125 13.36 10.76 -2.96
N LYS A 126 13.30 9.86 -1.98
CA LYS A 126 12.84 8.48 -2.16
C LYS A 126 11.34 8.38 -1.94
N VAL A 127 10.72 7.35 -2.50
CA VAL A 127 9.27 7.18 -2.49
C VAL A 127 8.87 5.82 -1.93
N PHE A 128 7.96 5.86 -0.95
CA PHE A 128 7.12 4.72 -0.57
C PHE A 128 5.77 4.82 -1.26
N LEU A 129 5.39 3.76 -1.98
CA LEU A 129 4.04 3.61 -2.50
C LEU A 129 3.21 2.74 -1.56
N VAL A 130 2.03 3.22 -1.20
CA VAL A 130 1.10 2.50 -0.32
C VAL A 130 -0.24 2.36 -1.04
N GLY A 131 -0.85 1.19 -0.96
CA GLY A 131 -2.19 0.95 -1.51
C GLY A 131 -2.85 -0.24 -0.83
N HIS A 132 -4.07 -0.59 -1.25
CA HIS A 132 -4.75 -1.76 -0.73
C HIS A 132 -4.52 -2.99 -1.60
N VAL A 133 -5.09 -2.99 -2.80
CA VAL A 133 -4.85 -3.99 -3.85
C VAL A 133 -3.48 -3.75 -4.47
N ALA A 134 -2.63 -4.78 -4.53
CA ALA A 134 -1.35 -4.68 -5.22
C ALA A 134 -1.59 -4.55 -6.74
N PRO A 135 -0.95 -3.57 -7.43
CA PRO A 135 -1.19 -3.28 -8.83
C PRO A 135 -0.46 -4.23 -9.78
N VAL A 136 -0.66 -5.52 -9.58
CA VAL A 136 -0.10 -6.61 -10.37
C VAL A 136 -1.15 -7.22 -11.30
N HIS A 137 -0.69 -8.06 -12.22
CA HIS A 137 -1.56 -8.78 -13.15
C HIS A 137 -2.57 -9.64 -12.36
N LEU A 138 -3.82 -9.73 -12.86
CA LEU A 138 -5.01 -10.42 -12.30
C LEU A 138 -5.87 -9.61 -11.31
N GLU A 139 -5.31 -8.70 -10.53
CA GLU A 139 -6.08 -7.90 -9.55
C GLU A 139 -6.56 -6.56 -10.13
N CYS A 140 -5.76 -5.96 -11.01
CA CYS A 140 -6.10 -4.72 -11.71
C CYS A 140 -6.49 -4.97 -13.18
N ILE A 141 -7.28 -4.07 -13.75
CA ILE A 141 -7.49 -3.96 -15.20
C ILE A 141 -6.13 -3.90 -15.90
N THR A 142 -5.91 -4.80 -16.87
CA THR A 142 -4.61 -5.02 -17.52
C THR A 142 -3.97 -3.74 -18.07
N ALA A 143 -4.75 -2.86 -18.71
CA ALA A 143 -4.23 -1.60 -19.24
C ALA A 143 -3.69 -0.66 -18.15
N TRP A 144 -4.39 -0.61 -17.01
CA TRP A 144 -3.96 0.17 -15.85
C TRP A 144 -2.70 -0.45 -15.22
N ALA A 145 -2.71 -1.77 -14.98
CA ALA A 145 -1.57 -2.50 -14.41
C ALA A 145 -0.31 -2.36 -15.26
N ASN A 146 -0.43 -2.48 -16.59
CA ASN A 146 0.67 -2.27 -17.51
C ASN A 146 1.21 -0.85 -17.43
N SER A 147 0.34 0.15 -17.43
CA SER A 147 0.74 1.57 -17.32
C SER A 147 1.46 1.83 -15.99
N PHE A 148 0.94 1.31 -14.88
CA PHE A 148 1.59 1.38 -13.58
C PHE A 148 2.96 0.69 -13.57
N ARG A 149 3.08 -0.51 -14.16
CA ARG A 149 4.37 -1.23 -14.29
C ARG A 149 5.41 -0.40 -15.05
N ARG A 150 5.00 0.31 -16.10
CA ARG A 150 5.90 1.21 -16.85
C ARG A 150 6.39 2.37 -16.01
N ILE A 151 5.46 2.99 -15.27
CA ILE A 151 5.77 4.10 -14.36
C ILE A 151 6.73 3.62 -13.27
N ALA A 152 6.44 2.48 -12.63
CA ALA A 152 7.29 1.90 -11.60
C ALA A 152 8.71 1.60 -12.12
N ASN A 153 8.84 1.03 -13.32
CA ASN A 153 10.14 0.79 -13.95
C ASN A 153 10.88 2.10 -14.29
N ARG A 154 10.20 3.11 -14.85
CA ARG A 154 10.83 4.42 -15.14
C ARG A 154 11.40 5.07 -13.88
N TYR A 155 10.74 4.89 -12.74
CA TYR A 155 11.13 5.50 -11.47
C TYR A 155 11.76 4.48 -10.49
N GLU A 156 12.39 3.40 -10.99
CA GLU A 156 12.97 2.33 -10.16
C GLU A 156 14.04 2.84 -9.17
N SER A 157 14.74 3.93 -9.49
CA SER A 157 15.74 4.55 -8.61
C SER A 157 15.12 5.47 -7.55
N THR A 158 13.86 5.87 -7.73
CA THR A 158 13.12 6.81 -6.88
C THR A 158 12.17 6.06 -5.95
N ILE A 159 11.48 5.02 -6.45
CA ILE A 159 10.60 4.16 -5.67
C ILE A 159 11.44 3.08 -4.98
N VAL A 160 11.49 3.10 -3.65
CA VAL A 160 12.33 2.19 -2.86
C VAL A 160 11.53 1.07 -2.18
N ALA A 161 10.21 1.21 -2.09
CA ALA A 161 9.33 0.16 -1.60
C ALA A 161 7.87 0.38 -2.03
N HIS A 162 7.14 -0.72 -2.23
CA HIS A 162 5.68 -0.71 -2.30
C HIS A 162 5.07 -1.57 -1.19
N PHE A 163 3.99 -1.07 -0.58
CA PHE A 163 3.30 -1.72 0.52
C PHE A 163 1.81 -1.87 0.22
N TYR A 164 1.33 -3.11 0.22
CA TYR A 164 -0.06 -3.48 -0.08
C TYR A 164 -0.62 -4.48 0.93
N GLY A 165 -1.90 -4.82 0.78
CA GLY A 165 -2.61 -5.82 1.56
C GLY A 165 -3.60 -6.58 0.69
N HIS A 166 -4.89 -6.46 1.01
CA HIS A 166 -6.03 -7.05 0.29
C HIS A 166 -6.14 -8.57 0.33
N THR A 167 -5.08 -9.29 -0.03
CA THR A 167 -5.09 -10.76 -0.14
C THR A 167 -5.20 -11.47 1.21
N HIS A 168 -4.90 -10.77 2.31
CA HIS A 168 -4.83 -11.29 3.68
C HIS A 168 -3.68 -12.27 3.97
N PHE A 169 -2.85 -12.58 2.97
CA PHE A 169 -1.72 -13.50 3.08
C PHE A 169 -0.38 -12.78 3.11
N ASP A 170 0.65 -13.48 3.58
CA ASP A 170 2.04 -13.03 3.57
C ASP A 170 2.70 -13.45 2.25
N HIS A 171 2.93 -12.49 1.36
CA HIS A 171 3.68 -12.70 0.12
C HIS A 171 4.23 -11.38 -0.44
N PHE A 172 4.88 -11.48 -1.59
CA PHE A 172 5.44 -10.34 -2.29
C PHE A 172 5.31 -10.54 -3.80
N HIS A 173 5.38 -9.43 -4.53
CA HIS A 173 5.52 -9.42 -5.99
C HIS A 173 6.82 -8.73 -6.40
N LEU A 174 7.40 -9.19 -7.49
CA LEU A 174 8.58 -8.60 -8.10
C LEU A 174 8.20 -7.83 -9.35
N PHE A 175 8.77 -6.64 -9.49
CA PHE A 175 8.80 -5.91 -10.75
C PHE A 175 10.08 -6.26 -11.50
N TYR A 176 9.99 -6.30 -12.82
CA TYR A 176 11.10 -6.56 -13.72
C TYR A 176 11.17 -5.49 -14.79
N ASP A 177 12.38 -5.28 -15.32
CA ASP A 177 12.65 -4.34 -16.40
C ASP A 177 11.83 -4.67 -17.65
N GLU A 178 11.40 -3.65 -18.39
CA GLU A 178 10.56 -3.84 -19.58
C GLU A 178 11.29 -4.46 -20.78
N LYS A 179 12.62 -4.33 -20.84
CA LYS A 179 13.46 -4.85 -21.93
C LYS A 179 14.20 -6.12 -21.53
N ASP A 180 14.55 -6.24 -20.25
CA ASP A 180 15.23 -7.41 -19.67
C ASP A 180 14.42 -7.99 -18.51
N GLU A 181 13.51 -8.92 -18.82
CA GLU A 181 12.66 -9.57 -17.83
C GLU A 181 13.44 -10.42 -16.80
N SER A 182 14.76 -10.58 -16.95
CA SER A 182 15.61 -11.23 -15.94
C SER A 182 16.11 -10.28 -14.84
N ARG A 183 15.95 -8.95 -15.02
CA ARG A 183 16.42 -7.94 -14.09
C ARG A 183 15.29 -7.46 -13.17
N PRO A 184 15.24 -7.90 -11.89
CA PRO A 184 14.24 -7.39 -10.96
C PRO A 184 14.55 -5.94 -10.57
N THR A 185 13.53 -5.08 -10.61
CA THR A 185 13.63 -3.62 -10.44
C THR A 185 12.95 -3.11 -9.17
N GLY A 186 12.04 -3.87 -8.59
CA GLY A 186 11.32 -3.47 -7.39
C GLY A 186 10.62 -4.63 -6.68
N VAL A 187 10.22 -4.38 -5.44
CA VAL A 187 9.48 -5.34 -4.60
C VAL A 187 8.21 -4.68 -4.08
N ALA A 188 7.09 -5.35 -4.27
CA ALA A 188 5.82 -5.03 -3.64
C ALA A 188 5.53 -6.02 -2.53
N TYR A 189 5.59 -5.55 -1.28
CA TYR A 189 5.27 -6.37 -0.12
C TYR A 189 3.78 -6.39 0.14
N VAL A 190 3.21 -7.58 0.34
CA VAL A 190 1.81 -7.76 0.69
C VAL A 190 1.72 -8.23 2.15
N GLY A 191 1.16 -7.36 2.99
CA GLY A 191 0.94 -7.58 4.42
C GLY A 191 -0.09 -8.67 4.70
N PRO A 192 0.09 -9.51 5.72
CA PRO A 192 -0.97 -10.40 6.14
C PRO A 192 -2.04 -9.59 6.89
N SER A 193 -3.22 -10.16 7.09
CA SER A 193 -4.30 -9.43 7.76
C SER A 193 -4.35 -9.64 9.26
N VAL A 194 -4.84 -8.60 9.96
CA VAL A 194 -5.27 -8.73 11.36
C VAL A 194 -6.56 -9.54 11.47
N THR A 195 -7.44 -9.48 10.46
CA THR A 195 -8.63 -10.33 10.44
C THR A 195 -8.26 -11.79 10.23
N THR A 196 -9.11 -12.70 10.69
CA THR A 196 -8.98 -14.15 10.54
C THR A 196 -9.56 -14.65 9.21
N PHE A 197 -10.04 -13.75 8.35
CA PHE A 197 -10.76 -14.12 7.14
C PHE A 197 -9.77 -14.44 6.00
N ILE A 198 -9.71 -15.63 5.42
CA ILE A 198 -10.33 -16.87 5.88
C ILE A 198 -9.24 -17.75 6.50
N GLU A 199 -9.53 -18.27 7.69
CA GLU A 199 -8.74 -19.29 8.39
C GLU A 199 -7.26 -18.92 8.61
N THR A 200 -6.97 -17.63 8.80
CA THR A 200 -5.64 -17.15 9.19
C THR A 200 -5.61 -16.73 10.65
N ASN A 201 -4.42 -16.80 11.25
CA ASN A 201 -4.19 -16.16 12.54
C ASN A 201 -4.01 -14.65 12.34
N PRO A 202 -4.59 -13.80 13.22
CA PRO A 202 -4.37 -12.36 13.21
C PRO A 202 -2.89 -12.05 13.17
N SER A 203 -2.49 -11.25 12.18
CA SER A 203 -1.09 -10.93 11.94
C SER A 203 -0.91 -9.46 11.58
N TYR A 204 0.24 -8.89 11.94
CA TYR A 204 0.70 -7.58 11.47
C TYR A 204 2.18 -7.65 11.14
N ARG A 205 2.68 -6.65 10.40
CA ARG A 205 4.08 -6.60 9.99
C ARG A 205 4.75 -5.29 10.39
N VAL A 206 6.02 -5.39 10.76
CA VAL A 206 6.91 -4.27 11.01
C VAL A 206 8.04 -4.31 9.98
N TYR A 207 8.28 -3.20 9.30
CA TYR A 207 9.40 -3.05 8.37
C TYR A 207 10.50 -2.22 9.04
N ALA A 208 11.72 -2.74 9.02
CA ALA A 208 12.90 -1.94 9.29
C ALA A 208 13.34 -1.29 7.97
N VAL A 209 13.54 0.02 7.97
CA VAL A 209 13.99 0.79 6.80
C VAL A 209 15.27 1.55 7.13
N ASP A 210 16.13 1.73 6.13
CA ASP A 210 17.32 2.57 6.28
C ASP A 210 16.92 4.05 6.36
N GLY A 211 16.95 4.61 7.57
CA GLY A 211 16.52 5.98 7.84
C GLY A 211 17.57 6.85 8.55
N ALA A 212 18.82 6.40 8.64
CA ALA A 212 19.85 7.08 9.42
C ALA A 212 20.66 8.11 8.61
N GLY A 213 20.66 9.37 9.07
CA GLY A 213 21.54 10.43 8.55
C GLY A 213 21.02 11.15 7.30
N ASP A 214 21.86 12.02 6.74
CA ASP A 214 21.48 12.93 5.64
C ASP A 214 21.38 12.27 4.26
N LYS A 215 21.79 11.01 4.12
CA LYS A 215 21.80 10.24 2.87
C LYS A 215 21.14 8.87 3.03
N ALA A 216 20.07 8.81 3.82
CA ALA A 216 19.29 7.59 4.01
C ALA A 216 18.78 7.06 2.66
N SER A 217 18.98 5.77 2.40
CA SER A 217 18.49 5.13 1.17
C SER A 217 16.98 4.87 1.24
N TRP A 218 16.40 4.84 2.44
CA TRP A 218 15.01 4.47 2.72
C TRP A 218 14.61 3.06 2.26
N GLU A 219 15.57 2.25 1.81
CA GLU A 219 15.32 0.86 1.43
C GLU A 219 14.86 0.03 2.64
N VAL A 220 14.01 -0.96 2.40
CA VAL A 220 13.63 -1.94 3.42
C VAL A 220 14.84 -2.83 3.72
N VAL A 221 15.31 -2.81 4.96
CA VAL A 221 16.49 -3.58 5.39
C VAL A 221 16.14 -4.95 5.95
N ASP A 222 14.97 -5.08 6.59
CA ASP A 222 14.38 -6.34 7.04
C ASP A 222 12.87 -6.15 7.29
N HIS A 223 12.13 -7.24 7.47
CA HIS A 223 10.77 -7.18 8.01
C HIS A 223 10.46 -8.33 8.96
N GLU A 224 9.59 -8.05 9.92
CA GLU A 224 9.15 -8.97 10.96
C GLU A 224 7.63 -9.11 10.90
N THR A 225 7.15 -10.34 10.76
CA THR A 225 5.72 -10.63 10.88
C THR A 225 5.44 -11.12 12.30
N TYR A 226 4.48 -10.47 12.96
CA TYR A 226 3.96 -10.83 14.27
C TYR A 226 2.57 -11.43 14.11
N TRP A 227 2.26 -12.43 14.92
CA TRP A 227 1.00 -13.15 14.84
C TRP A 227 0.48 -13.47 16.24
N MET A 228 -0.82 -13.74 16.32
CA MET A 228 -1.48 -14.25 17.51
C MET A 228 -2.02 -15.65 17.25
N ASP A 229 -1.48 -16.66 17.93
CA ASP A 229 -2.02 -18.02 17.89
C ASP A 229 -3.41 -18.04 18.54
N LEU A 230 -4.45 -18.11 17.71
CA LEU A 230 -5.83 -18.13 18.17
C LEU A 230 -6.19 -19.40 18.93
N ALA A 231 -5.62 -20.55 18.55
CA ALA A 231 -5.91 -21.80 19.24
C ALA A 231 -5.39 -21.75 20.69
N ALA A 232 -4.16 -21.27 20.87
CA ALA A 232 -3.60 -21.03 22.19
C ALA A 232 -4.35 -19.92 22.95
N THR A 233 -4.67 -18.81 22.28
CA THR A 233 -5.37 -17.67 22.88
C THR A 233 -6.76 -18.07 23.39
N ASN A 234 -7.54 -18.81 22.60
CA ASN A 234 -8.88 -19.25 22.96
C ASN A 234 -8.88 -20.29 24.09
N ARG A 235 -7.83 -21.13 24.18
CA ARG A 235 -7.68 -22.09 25.28
C ARG A 235 -7.28 -21.38 26.59
N ASP A 236 -6.37 -20.42 26.51
CA ASP A 236 -5.76 -19.77 27.68
C ASP A 236 -6.49 -18.48 28.12
N ASP A 237 -7.50 -18.03 27.35
CA ASP A 237 -8.21 -16.74 27.49
C ASP A 237 -7.27 -15.54 27.67
N LYS A 238 -6.16 -15.53 26.91
CA LYS A 238 -5.12 -14.51 27.02
C LYS A 238 -4.49 -14.22 25.65
N PRO A 239 -4.77 -13.06 25.03
CA PRO A 239 -4.17 -12.72 23.74
C PRO A 239 -2.66 -12.51 23.88
N ARG A 240 -1.88 -13.17 23.02
CA ARG A 240 -0.42 -13.05 22.98
C ARG A 240 0.04 -12.88 21.54
N TRP A 241 0.61 -11.71 21.25
CA TRP A 241 1.31 -11.45 19.99
C TRP A 241 2.77 -11.89 20.14
N ALA A 242 3.24 -12.69 19.20
CA ALA A 242 4.61 -13.18 19.17
C ALA A 242 5.23 -12.92 17.79
N LEU A 243 6.55 -12.79 17.74
CA LEU A 243 7.29 -12.78 16.49
C LEU A 243 7.11 -14.14 15.81
N GLN A 244 6.56 -14.15 14.60
CA GLN A 244 6.47 -15.35 13.77
C GLN A 244 7.82 -15.61 13.10
N TYR A 245 8.33 -14.61 12.38
CA TYR A 245 9.64 -14.67 11.72
C TYR A 245 10.18 -13.27 11.38
N ALA A 246 11.50 -13.19 11.21
CA ALA A 246 12.20 -12.08 10.60
C ALA A 246 12.75 -12.54 9.23
N ALA A 247 12.47 -11.80 8.16
CA ALA A 247 12.64 -12.28 6.78
C ALA A 247 14.07 -12.70 6.44
N LYS A 248 15.06 -11.84 6.73
CA LYS A 248 16.46 -12.17 6.43
C LYS A 248 16.94 -13.42 7.14
N LYS A 249 16.62 -13.54 8.43
CA LYS A 249 17.03 -14.69 9.24
C LYS A 249 16.33 -15.97 8.78
N HIS A 250 15.03 -15.90 8.51
CA HIS A 250 14.22 -17.07 8.16
C HIS A 250 14.58 -17.64 6.78
N TYR A 251 14.76 -16.77 5.78
CA TYR A 251 15.06 -17.18 4.40
C TYR A 251 16.57 -17.19 4.06
N GLY A 252 17.43 -16.83 5.02
CA GLY A 252 18.89 -16.76 4.82
C GLY A 252 19.30 -15.69 3.79
N LEU A 253 18.60 -14.55 3.74
CA LEU A 253 18.85 -13.48 2.78
C LEU A 253 19.90 -12.49 3.29
N LYS A 254 20.80 -12.07 2.38
CA LYS A 254 21.82 -11.04 2.69
C LYS A 254 21.22 -9.64 2.76
N SER A 255 20.28 -9.33 1.87
CA SER A 255 19.46 -8.12 1.90
C SER A 255 18.06 -8.42 1.35
N LEU A 256 17.15 -7.45 1.45
CA LEU A 256 15.81 -7.51 0.87
C LEU A 256 15.73 -6.76 -0.48
N SER A 257 16.83 -6.74 -1.24
CA SER A 257 16.84 -6.16 -2.58
C SER A 257 15.99 -7.00 -3.54
N PRO A 258 15.50 -6.40 -4.66
CA PRO A 258 14.72 -7.15 -5.66
C PRO A 258 15.43 -8.41 -6.16
N ARG A 259 16.77 -8.35 -6.30
CA ARG A 259 17.60 -9.50 -6.68
C ARG A 259 17.55 -10.65 -5.67
N HIS A 260 17.69 -10.39 -4.38
CA HIS A 260 17.68 -11.47 -3.38
C HIS A 260 16.28 -12.08 -3.21
N TRP A 261 15.23 -11.30 -3.40
CA TRP A 261 13.87 -11.82 -3.47
C TRP A 261 13.63 -12.67 -4.71
N HIS A 262 14.17 -12.28 -5.88
CA HIS A 262 14.17 -13.12 -7.08
C HIS A 262 14.92 -14.44 -6.85
N GLU A 263 16.14 -14.38 -6.29
CA GLU A 263 16.92 -15.57 -5.95
C GLU A 263 16.25 -16.46 -4.89
N LEU A 264 15.32 -15.93 -4.08
CA LEU A 264 14.49 -16.73 -3.17
C LEU A 264 13.35 -17.40 -3.94
N ALA A 265 12.67 -16.67 -4.81
CA ALA A 265 11.55 -17.18 -5.61
C ALA A 265 11.98 -18.38 -6.46
N GLU A 266 13.18 -18.36 -7.04
CA GLU A 266 13.75 -19.47 -7.83
C GLU A 266 14.10 -20.72 -6.99
N ARG A 267 14.04 -20.67 -5.65
CA ARG A 267 14.34 -21.83 -4.78
C ARG A 267 13.13 -22.74 -4.55
N PHE A 268 11.93 -22.26 -4.86
CA PHE A 268 10.65 -22.96 -4.64
C PHE A 268 10.00 -23.34 -5.95
#